data_AF-A0A7L5SZM2-F1
#
_entry.id   AF-A0A7L5SZM2-F1
#
_cell.length_a   1.000
_cell.length_b   1.000
_cell.length_c   1.000
_cell.angle_alpha   90.00
_cell.angle_beta   90.00
_cell.angle_gamma   90.00
#
_symmetry.space_group_name_H-M   'P 1'
#
loop_
_entity.id
_entity.type
_entity.pdbx_description
1 polymer ?
#
loop_
_entity_poly.entity_id
_entity_poly.type
_entity_poly.pdbx_seq_one_letter_code
_entity_poly.pdbx_strand_id
1 'polypeptide(L)'
;MTVTTVAAEIKKSKLAKNAEEFSALGESGEDWFVQSADDFRRLRADRENILARLPESEFSSFLGSLKFSTKGTLASACYRPLMSVLTLSEIFEVFEHCGMAREYTVECLEYECRNGKCKFDFWSLCTHDCGACLE
;
A
#
# COMPACT_ATOMS: atom_id res chain seq x y z
N MET A 1 -18.08 -16.78 -12.58
CA MET A 1 -16.85 -16.14 -13.08
C MET A 1 -17.06 -14.64 -12.99
N THR A 2 -16.76 -14.06 -11.84
CA THR A 2 -16.85 -12.62 -11.63
C THR A 2 -15.56 -12.00 -12.13
N VAL A 3 -15.68 -11.18 -13.16
CA VAL A 3 -14.62 -10.30 -13.66
C VAL A 3 -14.43 -9.22 -12.60
N THR A 4 -13.41 -9.37 -11.76
CA THR A 4 -13.07 -8.35 -10.76
C THR A 4 -12.26 -7.27 -11.46
N THR A 5 -13.00 -6.27 -11.92
CA THR A 5 -12.67 -4.84 -11.95
C THR A 5 -11.19 -4.48 -11.69
N VAL A 6 -10.61 -3.75 -12.65
CA VAL A 6 -9.48 -2.84 -12.41
C VAL A 6 -9.76 -2.11 -11.10
N ALA A 7 -8.77 -2.02 -10.20
CA ALA A 7 -8.92 -1.28 -8.93
C ALA A 7 -9.68 0.02 -9.23
N ALA A 8 -10.91 0.08 -8.75
CA ALA A 8 -11.84 1.14 -9.10
C ALA A 8 -11.21 2.48 -8.71
N GLU A 9 -11.49 3.52 -9.49
CA GLU A 9 -11.07 4.90 -9.21
C GLU A 9 -11.00 5.20 -7.70
N ILE A 10 -9.81 5.60 -7.22
CA ILE A 10 -9.55 5.77 -5.79
C ILE A 10 -10.59 6.74 -5.21
N LYS A 11 -11.25 6.35 -4.11
CA LYS A 11 -12.19 7.22 -3.41
C LYS A 11 -11.43 8.15 -2.47
N LYS A 12 -10.85 9.23 -2.99
CA LYS A 12 -10.02 10.17 -2.21
C LYS A 12 -10.69 10.72 -0.95
N SER A 13 -12.02 10.88 -0.96
CA SER A 13 -12.79 11.32 0.22
C SER A 13 -12.94 10.28 1.33
N LYS A 14 -12.56 9.02 1.07
CA LYS A 14 -12.62 7.88 1.99
C LYS A 14 -11.24 7.38 2.42
N LEU A 15 -10.16 8.08 2.06
CA LEU A 15 -8.82 7.72 2.51
C LEU A 15 -8.73 7.84 4.04
N ALA A 16 -8.19 6.81 4.68
CA ALA A 16 -8.03 6.75 6.11
C ALA A 16 -6.95 7.73 6.58
N LYS A 17 -7.31 8.56 7.56
CA LYS A 17 -6.47 9.62 8.12
C LYS A 17 -5.74 9.21 9.40
N ASN A 18 -6.08 8.05 9.94
CA ASN A 18 -5.49 7.51 11.15
C ASN A 18 -5.64 5.98 11.19
N ALA A 19 -5.07 5.38 12.23
CA ALA A 19 -5.08 3.93 12.45
C ALA A 19 -6.48 3.31 12.56
N GLU A 20 -7.40 4.00 13.26
CA GLU A 20 -8.75 3.50 13.51
C GLU A 20 -9.55 3.44 12.20
N GLU A 21 -9.51 4.52 11.41
CA GLU A 21 -10.13 4.58 10.09
C GLU A 21 -9.54 3.54 9.13
N PHE A 22 -8.23 3.30 9.19
CA PHE A 22 -7.56 2.34 8.32
C PHE A 22 -7.94 0.89 8.66
N SER A 23 -7.98 0.54 9.95
CA SER A 23 -8.47 -0.77 10.39
C SER A 23 -9.95 -0.97 10.01
N ALA A 24 -10.78 0.06 10.16
CA ALA A 24 -12.19 0.00 9.77
C ALA A 24 -12.36 -0.18 8.25
N LEU A 25 -11.47 0.41 7.45
CA LEU A 25 -11.45 0.22 5.99
C LEU A 25 -11.23 -1.25 5.61
N GLY A 26 -10.32 -1.96 6.28
CA GLY A 26 -10.10 -3.40 6.05
C GLY A 26 -11.32 -4.27 6.37
N GLU A 27 -12.11 -3.89 7.37
CA GLU A 27 -13.30 -4.62 7.80
C GLU A 27 -14.57 -4.23 7.01
N SER A 28 -14.51 -3.14 6.24
CA SER A 28 -15.66 -2.57 5.52
C SER A 28 -16.16 -3.42 4.36
N GLY A 29 -15.31 -4.32 3.83
CA GLY A 29 -15.59 -5.06 2.59
C GLY A 29 -15.57 -4.21 1.33
N GLU A 30 -15.08 -2.97 1.39
CA GLU A 30 -14.86 -2.14 0.20
C GLU A 30 -13.70 -2.69 -0.66
N ASP A 31 -13.81 -2.55 -1.98
CA ASP A 31 -12.91 -3.17 -2.99
C ASP A 31 -12.20 -2.14 -3.90
N TRP A 32 -12.31 -0.85 -3.59
CA TRP A 32 -11.70 0.23 -4.39
C TRP A 32 -10.21 0.46 -4.10
N PHE A 33 -9.67 -0.16 -3.05
CA PHE A 33 -8.26 -0.04 -2.66
C PHE A 33 -7.52 -1.35 -2.86
N VAL A 34 -6.18 -1.27 -2.90
CA VAL A 34 -5.28 -2.41 -3.07
C VAL A 34 -5.27 -3.28 -1.82
N GLN A 35 -5.59 -4.55 -1.99
CA GLN A 35 -5.62 -5.56 -0.93
C GLN A 35 -4.60 -6.68 -1.15
N SER A 36 -3.89 -6.66 -2.28
CA SER A 36 -2.92 -7.67 -2.67
C SER A 36 -1.84 -7.14 -3.60
N ALA A 37 -0.75 -7.90 -3.75
CA ALA A 37 0.28 -7.63 -4.75
C ALA A 37 -0.27 -7.72 -6.19
N ASP A 38 -1.30 -8.53 -6.44
CA ASP A 38 -1.93 -8.63 -7.76
C ASP A 38 -2.70 -7.36 -8.13
N ASP A 39 -3.26 -6.64 -7.17
CA ASP A 39 -3.93 -5.36 -7.44
C ASP A 39 -2.91 -4.31 -7.91
N PHE A 40 -1.71 -4.30 -7.31
CA PHE A 40 -0.61 -3.46 -7.80
C PHE A 40 -0.16 -3.84 -9.22
N ARG A 41 -0.14 -5.15 -9.57
CA ARG A 41 0.13 -5.57 -10.95
C ARG A 41 -0.91 -5.05 -11.93
N ARG A 42 -2.19 -5.05 -11.53
CA ARG A 42 -3.29 -4.48 -12.33
C ARG A 42 -3.14 -2.96 -12.48
N LEU A 43 -2.78 -2.25 -11.41
CA LEU A 43 -2.51 -0.81 -11.47
C LEU A 43 -1.37 -0.49 -12.44
N ARG A 44 -0.27 -1.24 -12.39
CA ARG A 44 0.86 -1.07 -13.33
C ARG A 44 0.49 -1.38 -14.78
N ALA A 45 -0.47 -2.28 -15.02
CA ALA A 45 -0.90 -2.62 -16.37
C ALA A 45 -1.65 -1.46 -17.06
N ASP A 46 -2.22 -0.53 -16.28
CA ASP A 46 -2.68 0.75 -16.79
C ASP A 46 -1.48 1.66 -17.10
N ARG A 47 -1.31 2.01 -18.38
CA ARG A 47 -0.15 2.77 -18.87
C ARG A 47 -0.11 4.20 -18.37
N GLU A 48 -1.25 4.74 -17.94
CA GLU A 48 -1.34 6.09 -17.38
C GLU A 48 -1.01 6.11 -15.88
N ASN A 49 -0.89 4.94 -15.23
CA ASN A 49 -0.55 4.85 -13.81
C ASN A 49 0.95 5.13 -13.57
N ILE A 50 1.27 5.83 -12.48
CA ILE A 50 2.65 6.14 -12.08
C ILE A 50 3.54 4.90 -11.92
N LEU A 51 2.98 3.75 -11.53
CA LEU A 51 3.71 2.49 -11.39
C LEU A 51 4.19 1.91 -12.72
N ALA A 52 3.59 2.29 -13.85
CA ALA A 52 4.01 1.86 -15.19
C ALA A 52 5.39 2.43 -15.59
N ARG A 53 5.84 3.51 -14.92
CA ARG A 53 7.15 4.14 -15.16
C ARG A 53 8.31 3.41 -14.50
N LEU A 54 8.05 2.54 -13.52
CA LEU A 54 9.10 1.86 -12.78
C LEU A 54 9.76 0.76 -13.63
N PRO A 55 11.11 0.63 -13.58
CA PRO A 55 11.78 -0.55 -14.12
C PRO A 55 11.21 -1.82 -13.50
N GLU A 56 11.18 -2.91 -14.28
CA GLU A 56 10.60 -4.19 -13.82
C GLU A 56 11.29 -4.73 -12.56
N SER A 57 12.61 -4.52 -12.44
CA SER A 57 13.37 -4.89 -11.25
C SER A 57 12.87 -4.16 -10.00
N GLU A 58 12.69 -2.85 -10.09
CA GLU A 58 12.27 -2.00 -8.97
C GLU A 58 10.83 -2.30 -8.56
N PHE A 59 9.95 -2.49 -9.53
CA PHE A 59 8.57 -2.89 -9.27
C PHE A 59 8.49 -4.28 -8.62
N SER A 60 9.28 -5.24 -9.11
CA SER A 60 9.36 -6.57 -8.51
C SER A 60 9.89 -6.52 -7.07
N SER A 61 10.90 -5.70 -6.81
CA SER A 61 11.43 -5.47 -5.45
C SER A 61 10.38 -4.82 -4.53
N PHE A 62 9.62 -3.85 -5.03
CA PHE A 62 8.50 -3.26 -4.29
C PHE A 62 7.45 -4.31 -3.95
N LEU A 63 6.96 -5.07 -4.95
CA LEU A 63 5.97 -6.12 -4.73
C LEU A 63 6.44 -7.18 -3.74
N GLY A 64 7.70 -7.59 -3.82
CA GLY A 64 8.30 -8.58 -2.91
C GLY A 64 8.42 -8.10 -1.46
N SER A 65 8.31 -6.79 -1.22
CA SER A 65 8.35 -6.20 0.13
C SER A 65 6.97 -6.07 0.79
N LEU A 66 5.88 -6.23 0.02
CA LEU A 66 4.53 -5.99 0.51
C LEU A 66 4.12 -7.06 1.51
N LYS A 67 3.59 -6.61 2.65
CA LYS A 67 2.90 -7.45 3.64
C LYS A 67 1.50 -6.92 3.83
N PHE A 68 0.52 -7.80 3.73
CA PHE A 68 -0.88 -7.49 3.97
C PHE A 68 -1.33 -8.15 5.27
N SER A 69 -2.23 -7.50 6.00
CA SER A 69 -2.84 -8.03 7.20
C SER A 69 -3.92 -9.06 6.84
N THR A 70 -4.39 -9.83 7.83
CA THR A 70 -5.56 -10.70 7.67
C THR A 70 -6.86 -9.94 7.35
N LYS A 71 -6.87 -8.62 7.53
CA LYS A 71 -7.99 -7.73 7.18
C LYS A 71 -7.89 -7.20 5.73
N GLY A 72 -6.89 -7.62 4.96
CA GLY A 72 -6.70 -7.18 3.57
C GLY A 72 -6.11 -5.78 3.43
N THR A 73 -5.70 -5.13 4.53
CA THR A 73 -5.01 -3.83 4.50
C THR A 73 -3.51 -3.99 4.37
N LEU A 74 -2.83 -2.97 3.83
CA LEU A 74 -1.37 -2.94 3.81
C LEU A 74 -0.84 -2.86 5.25
N ALA A 75 -0.03 -3.83 5.65
CA ALA A 75 0.62 -3.86 6.95
C ALA A 75 2.06 -3.34 6.89
N SER A 76 2.78 -3.62 5.79
CA SER A 76 4.13 -3.11 5.59
C SER A 76 4.53 -3.09 4.12
N ALA A 77 5.42 -2.17 3.75
CA ALA A 77 6.03 -2.09 2.43
C ALA A 77 7.40 -1.41 2.53
N CYS A 78 8.36 -1.81 1.68
CA CYS A 78 9.57 -1.03 1.44
C CYS A 78 9.35 -0.14 0.21
N TYR A 79 9.34 1.18 0.41
CA TYR A 79 9.09 2.14 -0.68
C TYR A 79 10.38 2.61 -1.35
N ARG A 80 11.56 2.19 -0.87
CA ARG A 80 12.87 2.48 -1.48
C ARG A 80 12.92 2.21 -2.99
N PRO A 81 12.42 1.07 -3.52
CA PRO A 81 12.48 0.81 -4.97
C PRO A 81 11.69 1.84 -5.80
N LEU A 82 10.62 2.41 -5.23
CA LEU A 82 9.80 3.43 -5.88
C LEU A 82 10.59 4.73 -6.12
N MET A 83 11.52 5.06 -5.22
CA MET A 83 12.34 6.27 -5.28
C MET A 83 13.33 6.29 -6.46
N SER A 84 13.48 5.17 -7.18
CA SER A 84 14.31 5.10 -8.39
C SER A 84 13.80 6.01 -9.51
N VAL A 85 12.48 6.24 -9.57
CA VAL A 85 11.82 7.01 -10.63
C VAL A 85 10.76 7.98 -10.09
N LEU A 86 10.11 7.64 -8.98
CA LEU A 86 9.00 8.42 -8.43
C LEU A 86 9.50 9.47 -7.44
N THR A 87 8.86 10.63 -7.49
CA THR A 87 8.98 11.67 -6.46
C THR A 87 8.28 11.24 -5.18
N LEU A 88 8.59 11.90 -4.06
CA LEU A 88 7.92 11.63 -2.79
C LEU A 88 6.39 11.86 -2.87
N SER A 89 5.94 12.86 -3.62
CA SER A 89 4.50 13.10 -3.84
C SER A 89 3.83 11.93 -4.57
N GLU A 90 4.46 11.41 -5.61
CA GLU A 90 3.96 10.25 -6.35
C GLU A 90 3.99 8.97 -5.50
N ILE A 91 4.99 8.82 -4.62
CA ILE A 91 5.02 7.71 -3.65
C ILE A 91 3.81 7.78 -2.71
N PHE A 92 3.40 8.97 -2.26
CA PHE A 92 2.16 9.10 -1.50
C PHE A 92 0.93 8.71 -2.33
N GLU A 93 0.87 9.06 -3.61
CA GLU A 93 -0.20 8.60 -4.52
C GLU A 93 -0.25 7.07 -4.64
N VAL A 94 0.89 6.38 -4.61
CA VAL A 94 0.93 4.90 -4.52
C VAL A 94 0.23 4.41 -3.25
N PHE A 95 0.46 5.07 -2.11
CA PHE A 95 -0.19 4.69 -0.84
C PHE A 95 -1.65 5.15 -0.73
N GLU A 96 -2.09 6.15 -1.50
CA GLU A 96 -3.52 6.46 -1.66
C GLU A 96 -4.28 5.26 -2.26
N HIS A 97 -3.66 4.51 -3.18
CA HIS A 97 -4.24 3.26 -3.69
C HIS A 97 -4.41 2.19 -2.59
N CYS A 98 -3.64 2.25 -1.51
CA CYS A 98 -3.82 1.38 -0.34
C CYS A 98 -4.89 1.88 0.63
N GLY A 99 -5.58 2.99 0.31
CA GLY A 99 -6.59 3.58 1.18
C GLY A 99 -6.03 4.51 2.25
N MET A 100 -4.76 4.90 2.16
CA MET A 100 -4.11 5.77 3.15
C MET A 100 -4.12 7.23 2.70
N ALA A 101 -4.56 8.13 3.58
CA ALA A 101 -4.35 9.56 3.38
C ALA A 101 -2.90 9.92 3.68
N ARG A 102 -2.38 10.99 3.06
CA ARG A 102 -1.00 11.43 3.21
C ARG A 102 -0.56 11.61 4.66
N GLU A 103 -1.41 12.22 5.49
CA GLU A 103 -1.14 12.44 6.92
C GLU A 103 -0.87 11.12 7.65
N TYR A 104 -1.71 10.12 7.42
CA TYR A 104 -1.52 8.79 7.99
C TYR A 104 -0.30 8.07 7.42
N THR A 105 -0.06 8.18 6.11
CA THR A 105 1.14 7.59 5.49
C THR A 105 2.40 8.10 6.15
N VAL A 106 2.50 9.41 6.42
CA VAL A 106 3.66 10.03 7.09
C VAL A 106 3.88 9.48 8.49
N GLU A 107 2.82 9.23 9.26
CA GLU A 107 2.91 8.62 10.59
C GLU A 107 3.46 7.18 10.56
N CYS A 108 3.26 6.47 9.46
CA CYS A 108 3.69 5.08 9.28
C CYS A 108 5.08 4.93 8.65
N LEU A 109 5.73 6.01 8.19
CA LEU A 109 7.04 5.97 7.53
C LEU A 109 8.17 5.64 8.51
N GLU A 110 9.25 5.10 7.95
CA GLU A 110 10.50 4.71 8.62
C GLU A 110 10.36 3.54 9.60
N TYR A 111 9.39 2.66 9.34
CA TYR A 111 9.19 1.43 10.09
C TYR A 111 8.89 0.26 9.17
N GLU A 112 9.25 -0.95 9.56
CA GLU A 112 8.84 -2.19 8.91
C GLU A 112 8.13 -3.12 9.91
N CYS A 113 7.29 -4.01 9.41
CA CYS A 113 6.65 -5.02 10.25
C CYS A 113 7.56 -6.24 10.46
N ARG A 114 8.01 -6.44 11.71
CA ARG A 114 8.79 -7.60 12.17
C ARG A 114 8.14 -8.23 13.40
N ASN A 115 7.78 -9.51 13.30
CA ASN A 115 7.16 -10.31 14.37
C ASN A 115 5.92 -9.59 14.98
N GLY A 116 5.03 -9.09 14.13
CA GLY A 116 3.81 -8.38 14.54
C GLY A 116 4.04 -7.00 15.19
N LYS A 117 5.24 -6.42 15.07
CA LYS A 117 5.58 -5.10 15.61
C LYS A 117 6.28 -4.23 14.58
N CYS A 118 5.95 -2.94 14.59
CA CYS A 118 6.69 -1.94 13.81
C CYS A 118 8.06 -1.69 14.44
N LYS A 119 9.11 -1.86 13.64
CA LYS A 119 10.52 -1.63 13.99
C LYS A 119 11.11 -0.62 13.05
N PHE A 120 11.92 0.29 13.57
CA PHE A 120 12.54 1.32 12.77
C PHE A 120 13.35 0.71 11.62
N ASP A 121 13.06 1.15 10.41
CA ASP A 121 13.75 0.75 9.17
C ASP A 121 13.57 1.85 8.13
N PHE A 122 14.70 2.36 7.64
CA PHE A 122 14.67 3.47 6.70
C PHE A 122 14.04 3.04 5.38
N TRP A 123 13.21 3.91 4.81
CA TRP A 123 12.52 3.72 3.53
C TRP A 123 11.48 2.60 3.53
N SER A 124 11.00 2.24 4.71
CA SER A 124 9.89 1.31 4.90
C SER A 124 8.70 2.01 5.55
N LEU A 125 7.54 1.40 5.38
CA LEU A 125 6.31 1.78 6.05
C LEU A 125 5.76 0.58 6.83
N CYS A 126 5.24 0.85 8.02
CA CYS A 126 4.58 -0.13 8.86
C CYS A 126 3.30 0.48 9.44
N THR A 127 2.17 -0.16 9.16
CA THR A 127 0.87 0.27 9.67
C THR A 127 0.54 -0.45 10.97
N HIS A 128 -0.49 0.05 11.64
CA HIS A 128 -0.99 -0.46 12.90
C HIS A 128 -1.51 -1.91 12.79
N ASP A 129 -1.89 -2.32 11.57
CA ASP A 129 -2.32 -3.68 11.26
C ASP A 129 -1.17 -4.69 11.15
N CYS A 130 0.09 -4.26 11.36
CA CYS A 130 1.23 -5.18 11.45
C CYS A 130 1.02 -6.29 12.50
N GLY A 131 0.34 -6.02 13.61
CA GLY A 131 0.00 -7.05 14.60
C GLY A 131 -0.96 -8.13 14.06
N ALA A 132 -1.65 -7.84 12.96
CA ALA A 132 -2.53 -8.75 12.23
C ALA A 132 -1.88 -9.32 10.96
N CYS A 133 -0.58 -9.10 10.73
CA CYS A 133 0.20 -9.95 9.82
C CYS A 133 0.50 -11.27 10.51
N LEU A 134 -0.22 -12.32 10.14
CA LEU A 134 0.20 -13.68 10.47
C LEU A 134 1.50 -13.97 9.71
N GLU A 135 2.54 -14.40 10.44
CA GLU A 135 3.65 -15.15 9.84
C GLU A 135 3.17 -16.53 9.40
#